data_AF-A0A5C7HK16-F1
#
_entry.id   AF-A0A5C7HK16-F1
#
_cell.length_a   1.000
_cell.length_b   1.000
_cell.length_c   1.000
_cell.angle_alpha   90.00
_cell.angle_beta   90.00
_cell.angle_gamma   90.00
#
_symmetry.space_group_name_H-M   'P 1'
#
loop_
_entity.id
_entity.type
_entity.pdbx_description
1 polymer ?
#
loop_
_entity_poly.entity_id
_entity_poly.type
_entity_poly.pdbx_seq_one_letter_code
_entity_poly.pdbx_strand_id
1 'polypeptide(L)'
;MVKFLKPNKAVILLQGRYAGRKAVIIKSFDDGTRERPYGHCLVAGIKKYPNKVIRKDNTKKTAKKSRVKAFIKLVNYQHLMPTRYTHDVDLKDIVTADSL
;
A
#
# COMPACT_ATOMS: atom_id res chain seq x y z
N MET A 1 15.11 5.48 -20.08
CA MET A 1 14.04 4.54 -19.69
C MET A 1 13.25 5.18 -18.55
N VAL A 2 11.93 5.36 -18.68
CA VAL A 2 11.13 6.11 -17.68
C VAL A 2 10.83 5.22 -16.46
N LYS A 3 11.08 5.74 -15.26
CA LYS A 3 10.88 5.02 -14.00
C LYS A 3 9.39 4.77 -13.74
N PHE A 4 8.99 3.50 -13.75
CA PHE A 4 7.59 3.14 -13.60
C PHE A 4 7.17 2.95 -12.15
N LEU A 5 8.10 2.66 -11.23
CA LEU A 5 7.85 2.59 -9.78
C LEU A 5 8.02 3.99 -9.18
N LYS A 6 6.96 4.77 -9.28
CA LYS A 6 6.88 6.13 -8.75
C LYS A 6 5.92 6.17 -7.56
N PRO A 7 6.01 7.20 -6.70
CA PRO A 7 4.98 7.50 -5.72
C PRO A 7 3.59 7.49 -6.36
N ASN A 8 2.57 7.17 -5.57
CA ASN A 8 1.17 7.14 -5.97
C ASN A 8 0.81 6.01 -6.94
N LYS A 9 1.72 5.07 -7.18
CA LYS A 9 1.43 3.88 -7.99
C LYS A 9 0.88 2.73 -7.15
N ALA A 10 -0.17 2.10 -7.66
CA ALA A 10 -0.73 0.90 -7.06
C ALA A 10 0.11 -0.34 -7.42
N VAL A 11 0.36 -1.15 -6.40
CA VAL A 11 1.20 -2.36 -6.46
C VAL A 11 0.54 -3.49 -5.69
N ILE A 12 0.87 -4.73 -6.06
CA ILE A 12 0.48 -5.93 -5.31
C ILE A 12 1.73 -6.51 -4.65
N LEU A 13 1.62 -6.84 -3.37
CA LEU A 13 2.70 -7.49 -2.64
C LEU A 13 2.78 -8.96 -3.01
N LEU A 14 3.98 -9.45 -3.34
CA LEU A 14 4.21 -10.83 -3.76
C LEU A 14 4.57 -11.74 -2.59
N GLN A 15 5.29 -11.22 -1.58
CA GLN A 15 5.87 -12.04 -0.51
C GLN A 15 5.64 -11.46 0.90
N GLY A 16 5.75 -12.34 1.90
CA GLY A 16 5.61 -12.02 3.33
C GLY A 16 4.15 -11.97 3.82
N ARG A 17 3.94 -11.50 5.06
CA ARG A 17 2.63 -11.49 5.75
C ARG A 17 1.48 -10.82 4.97
N TYR A 18 1.80 -9.87 4.09
CA TYR A 18 0.83 -9.11 3.31
C TYR A 18 0.81 -9.49 1.83
N ALA A 19 1.32 -10.67 1.47
CA ALA A 19 1.24 -11.20 0.10
C ALA A 19 -0.22 -11.19 -0.41
N GLY A 20 -0.39 -10.86 -1.69
CA GLY A 20 -1.68 -10.69 -2.37
C GLY A 20 -2.46 -9.42 -1.99
N ARG A 21 -1.95 -8.60 -1.06
CA ARG A 21 -2.59 -7.32 -0.71
C ARG A 21 -2.19 -6.22 -1.68
N LYS A 22 -3.17 -5.38 -2.01
CA LYS A 22 -3.00 -4.15 -2.78
C LYS A 22 -2.45 -3.07 -1.87
N ALA A 23 -1.49 -2.32 -2.39
CA ALA A 23 -0.86 -1.21 -1.71
C ALA A 23 -0.52 -0.09 -2.70
N VAL A 24 -0.19 1.08 -2.17
CA VAL A 24 0.28 2.25 -2.91
C VAL A 24 1.68 2.59 -2.44
N ILE A 25 2.56 2.90 -3.38
CA ILE A 25 3.91 3.40 -3.08
C ILE A 25 3.79 4.85 -2.61
N ILE A 26 4.28 5.14 -1.41
CA ILE A 26 4.31 6.50 -0.86
C ILE A 26 5.66 7.15 -1.17
N LYS A 27 6.73 6.43 -0.87
CA LYS A 27 8.11 6.90 -1.04
C LYS A 27 8.98 5.79 -1.62
N SER A 28 9.78 6.15 -2.62
CA SER A 28 10.77 5.29 -3.26
C SER A 28 12.16 5.56 -2.68
N PHE A 29 12.92 4.50 -2.44
CA PHE A 29 14.33 4.53 -2.02
C PHE A 29 15.12 3.66 -2.98
N ASP A 30 15.58 4.27 -4.06
CA ASP A 30 16.15 3.53 -5.18
C ASP A 30 17.59 3.10 -4.92
N ASP A 31 18.37 3.99 -4.30
CA ASP A 31 19.78 3.75 -3.95
C ASP A 31 19.94 3.08 -2.57
N GLY A 32 18.81 2.71 -1.94
CA GLY A 32 18.78 2.15 -0.60
C GLY A 32 19.03 3.19 0.50
N THR A 33 19.11 2.71 1.74
CA THR A 33 19.46 3.50 2.93
C THR A 33 20.57 2.78 3.70
N ARG A 34 21.20 3.45 4.67
CA ARG A 34 22.28 2.84 5.48
C ARG A 34 21.84 1.54 6.16
N GLU A 35 20.59 1.45 6.59
CA GLU A 35 20.02 0.24 7.21
C GLU A 35 19.66 -0.83 6.19
N ARG A 36 19.31 -0.44 4.96
CA ARG A 36 18.81 -1.32 3.91
C ARG A 36 19.47 -0.96 2.58
N PRO A 37 20.60 -1.61 2.23
CA PRO A 37 21.38 -1.25 1.05
C PRO A 37 20.72 -1.62 -0.29
N TYR A 38 19.56 -2.30 -0.26
CA TYR A 38 18.81 -2.68 -1.45
C TYR A 38 17.71 -1.66 -1.78
N GLY A 39 17.34 -1.59 -3.06
CA GLY A 39 16.22 -0.77 -3.52
C GLY A 39 14.90 -1.21 -2.88
N HIS A 40 14.23 -0.28 -2.22
CA HIS A 40 13.00 -0.54 -1.50
C HIS A 40 12.05 0.64 -1.54
N CYS A 41 10.82 0.44 -1.10
CA CYS A 41 9.84 1.51 -0.99
C CYS A 41 8.98 1.37 0.26
N LEU A 42 8.46 2.51 0.68
CA LEU A 42 7.43 2.61 1.70
C LEU A 42 6.08 2.44 1.03
N VAL A 43 5.32 1.44 1.48
CA VAL A 43 3.98 1.16 0.96
C VAL A 43 2.93 1.27 2.05
N ALA A 44 1.79 1.87 1.70
CA ALA A 44 0.57 1.82 2.47
C ALA A 44 -0.43 0.92 1.75
N GLY A 45 -0.95 -0.09 2.45
CA GLY A 45 -1.85 -1.06 1.85
C GLY A 45 -3.02 -1.43 2.72
N ILE A 46 -3.93 -2.20 2.13
CA ILE A 46 -5.17 -2.63 2.80
C ILE A 46 -4.97 -4.03 3.39
N LYS A 47 -4.93 -4.13 4.71
CA LYS A 47 -4.85 -5.41 5.44
C LYS A 47 -6.18 -6.15 5.41
N LYS A 48 -7.27 -5.43 5.68
CA LYS A 48 -8.65 -5.94 5.64
C LYS A 48 -9.46 -5.07 4.70
N TYR A 49 -9.88 -5.66 3.58
CA TYR A 49 -10.76 -5.02 2.61
C TYR A 49 -12.15 -4.83 3.20
N PRO A 50 -12.90 -3.81 2.73
CA PRO A 50 -14.31 -3.68 3.08
C PRO A 50 -15.08 -4.88 2.54
N ASN A 51 -16.07 -5.34 3.30
CA ASN A 51 -16.95 -6.43 2.88
C ASN A 51 -18.08 -5.89 1.97
N LYS A 52 -18.63 -6.74 1.11
CA LYS A 52 -19.77 -6.39 0.23
C LYS A 52 -20.96 -5.86 1.05
N VAL A 53 -21.31 -4.60 0.79
CA VAL A 53 -22.52 -3.95 1.32
C VAL A 53 -23.68 -4.26 0.39
N ILE A 54 -24.84 -4.61 0.96
CA ILE A 54 -26.06 -4.90 0.20
C ILE A 54 -27.11 -3.85 0.59
N ARG A 55 -27.97 -3.44 -0.34
CA ARG A 55 -29.02 -2.43 -0.12
C ARG A 55 -29.96 -2.74 1.06
N LYS A 56 -30.09 -4.00 1.44
CA LYS A 56 -30.91 -4.47 2.58
C LYS A 56 -30.23 -4.31 3.94
N ASP A 57 -28.92 -4.01 3.99
CA ASP A 57 -28.21 -3.86 5.27
C ASP A 57 -28.62 -2.56 5.97
N ASN A 58 -28.77 -2.62 7.30
CA ASN A 58 -29.00 -1.42 8.11
C ASN A 58 -27.72 -0.56 8.21
N THR A 59 -27.89 0.70 8.64
CA THR A 59 -26.78 1.67 8.76
C THR A 59 -25.63 1.15 9.63
N LYS A 60 -25.94 0.50 10.77
CA LYS A 60 -24.93 -0.06 11.69
C LYS A 60 -24.11 -1.18 11.05
N LYS A 61 -24.74 -2.07 10.28
CA LYS A 61 -24.11 -3.21 9.61
C LYS A 61 -23.30 -2.74 8.41
N THR A 62 -23.82 -1.78 7.66
CA THR A 62 -23.09 -1.10 6.58
C THR A 62 -21.83 -0.44 7.12
N ALA A 63 -21.92 0.34 8.20
CA ALA A 63 -20.77 0.96 8.83
C ALA A 63 -19.71 -0.07 9.28
N LYS A 64 -20.13 -1.22 9.85
CA LYS A 64 -19.20 -2.30 10.22
C LYS A 64 -18.53 -2.97 9.02
N LYS A 65 -19.27 -3.18 7.91
CA LYS A 65 -18.76 -3.79 6.67
C LYS A 65 -17.79 -2.88 5.91
N SER A 66 -18.02 -1.58 5.94
CA SER A 66 -17.17 -0.59 5.27
C SER A 66 -15.85 -0.30 6.00
N ARG A 67 -15.63 -0.84 7.20
CA ARG A 67 -14.37 -0.64 7.95
C ARG A 67 -13.19 -1.27 7.21
N VAL A 68 -12.19 -0.44 6.93
CA VAL A 68 -10.93 -0.85 6.33
C VAL A 68 -9.85 -0.87 7.40
N LYS A 69 -9.02 -1.92 7.41
CA LYS A 69 -7.79 -1.92 8.23
C LYS A 69 -6.61 -1.75 7.29
N ALA A 70 -5.82 -0.70 7.49
CA ALA A 70 -4.62 -0.44 6.73
C ALA A 70 -3.37 -1.09 7.37
N PHE A 71 -2.27 -1.12 6.62
CA PHE A 71 -0.94 -1.39 7.12
C PHE A 71 0.07 -0.50 6.39
N ILE A 72 1.18 -0.21 7.06
CA ILE A 72 2.34 0.47 6.49
C ILE A 72 3.51 -0.51 6.56
N LYS A 73 4.33 -0.60 5.51
CA LYS A 73 5.49 -1.49 5.49
C LYS A 73 6.57 -0.98 4.53
N LEU A 74 7.85 -1.16 4.89
CA LEU A 74 8.96 -1.09 3.94
C LEU A 74 9.12 -2.41 3.21
N VAL A 75 9.14 -2.36 1.88
CA VAL A 75 9.16 -3.54 1.02
C VAL A 75 10.21 -3.37 -0.07
N ASN A 76 11.02 -4.40 -0.28
CA ASN A 76 11.96 -4.50 -1.40
C ASN A 76 11.20 -4.49 -2.74
N TYR A 77 11.72 -3.78 -3.75
CA TYR A 77 11.09 -3.72 -5.07
C TYR A 77 10.85 -5.07 -5.74
N GLN A 78 11.71 -6.07 -5.49
CA GLN A 78 11.55 -7.41 -6.05
C GLN A 78 10.28 -8.11 -5.55
N HIS A 79 9.73 -7.69 -4.41
CA HIS A 79 8.53 -8.27 -3.81
C HIS A 79 7.25 -7.53 -4.20
N LEU A 80 7.30 -6.72 -5.26
CA LEU A 80 6.17 -5.96 -5.76
C LEU A 80 5.86 -6.33 -7.19
N MET A 81 4.57 -6.53 -7.45
CA MET A 81 4.04 -6.57 -8.81
C MET A 81 3.47 -5.18 -9.14
N PRO A 82 4.07 -4.44 -10.08
CA PRO A 82 3.56 -3.15 -10.50
C PRO A 82 2.24 -3.32 -11.27
N THR A 83 1.27 -2.44 -10.99
CA THR A 83 0.02 -2.42 -11.77
C THR A 83 -0.04 -1.19 -12.68
N ARG A 84 -1.02 -1.16 -13.60
CA ARG A 84 -1.27 -0.01 -14.48
C ARG A 84 -1.82 1.20 -13.69
N TYR A 85 -2.43 0.97 -12.54
CA TYR A 85 -3.19 2.00 -11.83
C TYR A 85 -2.29 2.94 -11.03
N THR A 86 -2.59 4.23 -11.15
CA THR A 86 -2.04 5.30 -10.33
C THR A 86 -3.19 5.97 -9.58
N HIS A 87 -3.00 6.20 -8.29
CA HIS A 87 -4.00 6.85 -7.45
C HIS A 87 -3.47 8.19 -6.99
N ASP A 88 -4.21 9.25 -7.23
CA ASP A 88 -3.85 10.58 -6.76
C ASP A 88 -4.25 10.73 -5.29
N VAL A 89 -3.37 10.28 -4.38
CA VAL A 89 -3.59 10.33 -2.93
C VAL A 89 -2.33 10.85 -2.28
N ASP A 90 -2.41 12.04 -1.69
CA ASP A 90 -1.29 12.62 -0.94
C ASP A 90 -1.22 12.01 0.46
N LEU A 91 -0.39 10.96 0.59
CA LEU A 91 -0.09 10.27 1.86
C LEU A 91 1.27 10.62 2.43
N LYS A 92 1.99 11.57 1.82
CA LYS A 92 3.37 11.92 2.20
C LYS A 92 3.46 12.49 3.62
N ASP A 93 2.47 13.28 4.02
CA ASP A 93 2.46 13.96 5.32
C ASP A 93 1.97 13.04 6.46
N ILE A 94 1.23 11.98 6.11
CA ILE A 94 0.61 11.08 7.08
C ILE A 94 1.54 9.90 7.42
N VAL A 95 2.38 9.48 6.48
CA VAL A 95 3.18 8.25 6.61
C VAL A 95 4.66 8.54 6.44
N THR A 96 5.35 8.65 7.57
CA THR A 96 6.81 8.76 7.65
C THR A 96 7.47 7.42 7.96
N ALA A 97 8.77 7.32 7.71
CA ALA A 97 9.54 6.12 8.06
C ALA A 97 9.56 5.87 9.59
N ASP A 98 9.41 6.93 10.39
CA ASP A 98 9.31 6.86 11.86
C ASP A 98 7.99 6.24 12.35
N SER A 99 6.99 6.12 11.46
CA SER A 99 5.67 5.56 11.78
C SER A 99 5.62 4.01 11.69
N LEU A 100 6.76 3.35 11.51
CA LEU A 100 6.88 1.90 11.28
C LEU A 100 7.15 1.07 12.53
#